data_AF-A0AAE4V7C8-F1
#
_entry.id   AF-A0AAE4V7C8-F1
#
_cell.length_a   1.000
_cell.length_b   1.000
_cell.length_c   1.000
_cell.angle_alpha   90.00
_cell.angle_beta   90.00
_cell.angle_gamma   90.00
#
_symmetry.space_group_name_H-M   'P 1'
#
loop_
_entity.id
_entity.type
_entity.pdbx_description
1 polymer ?
#
loop_
_entity_poly.entity_id
_entity_poly.type
_entity_poly.pdbx_seq_one_letter_code
_entity_poly.pdbx_strand_id
1 'polypeptide(L)'
;LRYLDPDTAEELRTYPDPQITFNYLGRFSGSLPDRSGGGGWLPVSGTGLHRRFRADIGAAATLDVNAMVIETDDGPVLEVGWLYPTGVLTAAEVSELADLFTTALTALTTHTHQPHTGGH
;
A
#
# COMPACT_ATOMS: atom_id res chain seq x y z
N LEU A 1 18.45 -11.52 0.92
CA LEU A 1 18.22 -11.54 2.37
C LEU A 1 17.87 -12.97 2.76
N ARG A 2 16.68 -13.36 3.23
CA ARG A 2 16.43 -14.77 3.67
C ARG A 2 16.68 -15.86 2.60
N TYR A 3 16.46 -15.54 1.31
CA TYR A 3 16.54 -16.52 0.20
C TYR A 3 17.56 -16.19 -0.89
N LEU A 4 18.17 -14.99 -0.82
CA LEU A 4 19.05 -14.48 -1.87
C LEU A 4 20.49 -14.29 -1.38
N ASP A 5 20.72 -14.40 -0.08
CA ASP A 5 22.02 -14.16 0.54
C ASP A 5 22.24 -15.21 1.66
N PRO A 6 23.21 -16.13 1.50
CA PRO A 6 23.47 -17.20 2.45
C PRO A 6 23.81 -16.70 3.86
N ASP A 7 24.49 -15.55 3.97
CA ASP A 7 24.97 -15.03 5.24
C ASP A 7 23.80 -14.48 6.07
N THR A 8 22.88 -13.76 5.43
CA THR A 8 21.66 -13.30 6.09
C THR A 8 20.57 -14.38 6.19
N ALA A 9 20.69 -15.49 5.45
CA ALA A 9 19.71 -16.58 5.47
C ALA A 9 19.71 -17.39 6.78
N GLU A 10 20.86 -17.58 7.45
CA GLU A 10 20.87 -18.28 8.75
C GLU A 10 20.15 -17.47 9.83
N GLU A 11 20.50 -16.20 9.96
CA GLU A 11 19.89 -15.30 10.94
C GLU A 11 18.39 -15.17 10.69
N LEU A 12 18.00 -14.90 9.44
CA LEU A 12 16.61 -14.63 9.10
C LEU A 12 15.73 -15.88 9.21
N ARG A 13 16.26 -17.11 9.06
CA ARG A 13 15.45 -18.35 9.15
C ARG A 13 14.80 -18.58 10.51
N THR A 14 15.31 -17.94 11.56
CA THR A 14 14.76 -18.07 12.92
C THR A 14 13.47 -17.27 13.14
N TYR A 15 13.21 -16.28 12.29
CA TYR A 15 12.01 -15.44 12.40
C TYR A 15 10.82 -16.05 11.64
N PRO A 16 9.58 -15.73 12.03
CA PRO A 16 8.39 -16.11 11.26
C PRO A 16 8.43 -15.60 9.81
N ASP A 17 7.56 -16.13 8.98
CA ASP A 17 7.29 -15.53 7.68
C ASP A 17 6.64 -14.15 7.85
N PRO A 18 6.92 -13.19 6.95
CA PRO A 18 6.38 -11.84 7.06
C PRO A 18 4.85 -11.89 7.01
N GLN A 19 4.23 -11.32 8.04
CA GLN A 19 2.77 -11.30 8.17
C GLN A 19 2.13 -10.08 7.49
N ILE A 20 2.92 -9.06 7.16
CA ILE A 20 2.45 -7.82 6.54
C ILE A 20 3.31 -7.53 5.32
N THR A 21 2.67 -7.28 4.18
CA THR A 21 3.29 -6.64 3.02
C THR A 21 2.82 -5.20 2.92
N PHE A 22 3.74 -4.29 2.62
CA PHE A 22 3.43 -2.89 2.36
C PHE A 22 4.08 -2.46 1.05
N ASN A 23 3.32 -1.84 0.18
CA ASN A 23 3.79 -1.40 -1.12
C ASN A 23 3.23 -0.02 -1.48
N TYR A 24 4.11 0.94 -1.73
CA TYR A 24 3.74 2.26 -2.23
C TYR A 24 3.99 2.33 -3.73
N LEU A 25 2.90 2.37 -4.51
CA LEU A 25 2.91 2.33 -5.97
C LEU A 25 3.29 3.67 -6.62
N GLY A 26 3.49 4.71 -5.82
CA GLY A 26 3.80 6.04 -6.30
C GLY A 26 2.56 6.91 -6.51
N ARG A 27 2.74 7.94 -7.34
CA ARG A 27 1.77 9.02 -7.58
C ARG A 27 1.33 9.00 -9.04
N PHE A 28 0.02 9.01 -9.29
CA PHE A 28 -0.57 8.95 -10.62
C PHE A 28 -1.32 10.25 -10.90
N SER A 29 -0.86 11.01 -11.89
CA SER A 29 -1.55 12.20 -12.40
C SER A 29 -2.47 11.83 -13.55
N GLY A 30 -3.79 12.04 -13.40
CA GLY A 30 -4.81 12.24 -14.44
C GLY A 30 -4.88 11.26 -15.63
N SER A 31 -6.06 10.65 -15.82
CA SER A 31 -6.49 9.85 -16.99
C SER A 31 -5.40 8.98 -17.63
N LEU A 32 -5.36 7.71 -17.24
CA LEU A 32 -4.65 6.67 -18.00
C LEU A 32 -4.95 6.88 -19.49
N PRO A 33 -3.93 7.03 -20.36
CA PRO A 33 -4.15 7.29 -21.77
C PRO A 33 -5.12 6.26 -22.33
N ASP A 34 -6.06 6.71 -23.18
CA ASP A 34 -6.81 5.79 -24.02
C ASP A 34 -5.81 4.83 -24.70
N ARG A 35 -6.21 3.56 -24.86
CA ARG A 35 -5.39 2.40 -25.29
C ARG A 35 -4.71 2.55 -26.67
N SER A 36 -4.69 3.75 -27.21
CA SER A 36 -4.32 4.15 -28.56
C SER A 36 -2.86 4.55 -28.73
N GLY A 37 -2.05 4.62 -27.66
CA GLY A 37 -0.65 5.04 -27.70
C GLY A 37 0.35 3.98 -27.22
N GLY A 38 0.91 3.22 -28.17
CA GLY A 38 2.17 2.45 -28.10
C GLY A 38 2.73 1.98 -26.74
N GLY A 39 2.59 0.68 -26.46
CA GLY A 39 3.67 -0.16 -25.92
C GLY A 39 4.12 -0.01 -24.46
N GLY A 40 3.55 0.91 -23.67
CA GLY A 40 3.81 0.98 -22.23
C GLY A 40 2.92 0.05 -21.42
N TRP A 41 3.44 -0.58 -20.36
CA TRP A 41 2.62 -1.25 -19.35
C TRP A 41 1.79 -0.17 -18.63
N LEU A 42 0.55 0.05 -19.09
CA LEU A 42 -0.36 1.02 -18.51
C LEU A 42 -1.31 0.30 -17.53
N PRO A 43 -1.53 0.85 -16.33
CA PRO A 43 -2.58 0.34 -15.45
C PRO A 43 -3.93 0.35 -16.15
N VAL A 44 -4.77 -0.66 -15.88
CA VAL A 44 -6.10 -0.76 -16.51
C VAL A 44 -6.98 0.38 -16.01
N SER A 45 -7.61 1.12 -16.93
CA SER A 45 -8.57 2.20 -16.64
C SER A 45 -9.75 1.67 -15.82
N GLY A 46 -9.80 2.06 -14.56
CA GLY A 46 -10.70 1.55 -13.52
C GLY A 46 -10.11 1.91 -12.15
N THR A 47 -10.05 3.22 -11.89
CA THR A 47 -9.09 3.92 -11.02
C THR A 47 -9.44 3.82 -9.53
N GLY A 48 -9.18 2.65 -8.95
CA GLY A 48 -9.11 2.49 -7.49
C GLY A 48 -8.44 1.17 -7.14
N LEU A 49 -7.70 1.12 -6.03
CA LEU A 49 -6.99 -0.09 -5.62
C LEU A 49 -7.94 -1.29 -5.48
N HIS A 50 -9.20 -1.02 -5.13
CA HIS A 50 -10.29 -1.97 -4.96
C HIS A 50 -10.59 -2.81 -6.21
N ARG A 51 -10.36 -2.30 -7.44
CA ARG A 51 -10.53 -3.10 -8.68
C ARG A 51 -9.27 -3.85 -9.10
N ARG A 52 -8.11 -3.50 -8.53
CA ARG A 52 -6.82 -4.12 -8.86
C ARG A 52 -6.58 -5.40 -8.07
N PHE A 53 -7.17 -5.53 -6.89
CA PHE A 53 -7.19 -6.79 -6.16
C PHE A 53 -8.25 -7.69 -6.76
N ARG A 54 -7.82 -8.66 -7.57
CA ARG A 54 -8.74 -9.74 -7.93
C ARG A 54 -8.87 -10.67 -6.72
N ALA A 55 -10.11 -10.97 -6.34
CA ALA A 55 -10.42 -11.82 -5.19
C ALA A 55 -9.92 -13.27 -5.32
N ASP A 56 -9.47 -13.69 -6.51
CA ASP A 56 -8.90 -15.01 -6.78
C ASP A 56 -7.39 -15.09 -6.49
N ILE A 57 -6.71 -13.97 -6.29
CA ILE A 57 -5.32 -13.93 -5.84
C ILE A 57 -5.34 -13.96 -4.31
N GLY A 58 -5.03 -15.12 -3.72
CA GLY A 58 -4.87 -15.25 -2.28
C GLY A 58 -3.82 -14.26 -1.75
N ALA A 59 -4.08 -13.66 -0.60
CA ALA A 59 -3.13 -12.74 0.03
C ALA A 59 -1.78 -13.42 0.24
N ALA A 60 -0.68 -12.78 -0.18
CA ALA A 60 0.67 -13.31 -0.02
C ALA A 60 1.17 -13.29 1.43
N ALA A 61 0.43 -12.60 2.31
CA ALA A 61 0.67 -12.47 3.74
C ALA A 61 -0.67 -12.42 4.49
N THR A 62 -0.62 -12.36 5.82
CA THR A 62 -1.82 -12.16 6.66
C THR A 62 -2.53 -10.85 6.32
N LEU A 63 -1.76 -9.80 6.02
CA LEU A 63 -2.25 -8.50 5.57
C LEU A 63 -1.38 -7.96 4.45
N ASP A 64 -1.99 -7.57 3.34
CA ASP A 64 -1.33 -6.87 2.24
C ASP A 64 -1.89 -5.46 2.09
N VAL A 65 -1.01 -4.47 2.23
CA VAL A 65 -1.32 -3.04 2.17
C VAL A 65 -0.65 -2.46 0.94
N ASN A 66 -1.46 -2.00 -0.02
CA ASN A 66 -0.94 -1.22 -1.14
C ASN A 66 -1.43 0.22 -0.98
N ALA A 67 -0.58 1.18 -1.35
CA ALA A 67 -0.88 2.60 -1.25
C ALA A 67 -0.48 3.31 -2.55
N MET A 68 -1.25 4.32 -2.95
CA MET A 68 -0.93 5.18 -4.08
C MET A 68 -1.53 6.57 -3.90
N VAL A 69 -0.92 7.59 -4.50
CA VAL A 69 -1.50 8.93 -4.56
C VAL A 69 -2.16 9.11 -5.93
N ILE A 70 -3.39 9.59 -5.94
CA ILE A 70 -4.13 9.96 -7.15
C ILE A 70 -4.36 11.47 -7.13
N GLU A 71 -4.02 12.14 -8.22
CA GLU A 71 -4.42 13.54 -8.41
C GLU A 71 -5.93 13.64 -8.66
N THR A 72 -6.63 14.43 -7.84
CA THR A 72 -8.03 14.81 -8.06
C THR A 72 -8.13 16.33 -8.26
N ASP A 73 -9.31 16.82 -8.65
CA ASP A 73 -9.56 18.26 -8.81
C ASP A 73 -9.38 19.03 -7.49
N ASP A 74 -9.57 18.36 -6.35
CA ASP A 74 -9.38 18.92 -5.00
C ASP A 74 -7.94 18.76 -4.47
N GLY A 75 -7.05 18.14 -5.25
CA GLY A 75 -5.65 17.90 -4.91
C GLY A 75 -5.27 16.40 -4.80
N PRO A 76 -4.03 16.09 -4.39
CA PRO A 76 -3.58 14.71 -4.25
C PRO A 76 -4.31 13.99 -3.11
N VAL A 77 -4.88 12.82 -3.41
CA VAL A 77 -5.53 11.93 -2.43
C VAL A 77 -4.72 10.64 -2.29
N LEU A 78 -4.39 10.26 -1.06
CA LEU A 78 -3.80 8.97 -0.76
C LEU A 78 -4.89 7.89 -0.71
N GLU A 79 -4.84 6.95 -1.63
CA GLU A 79 -5.65 5.73 -1.57
C GLU A 79 -4.83 4.58 -0.98
N VAL A 80 -5.43 3.87 -0.03
CA VAL A 80 -4.87 2.68 0.60
C VAL A 80 -5.87 1.54 0.46
N GLY A 81 -5.38 0.38 0.05
CA GLY A 81 -6.20 -0.82 -0.08
C GLY A 81 -5.61 -1.97 0.70
N TRP A 82 -6.53 -2.72 1.29
CA TRP A 82 -6.27 -3.73 2.30
C TRP A 82 -6.77 -5.07 1.76
N LEU A 83 -5.86 -6.02 1.60
CA LEU A 83 -6.18 -7.38 1.19
C LEU A 83 -5.78 -8.34 2.32
N TYR A 84 -6.72 -9.19 2.73
CA TYR A 84 -6.53 -10.10 3.85
C TYR A 84 -7.43 -11.33 3.71
N PRO A 85 -6.99 -12.53 4.16
CA PRO A 85 -7.85 -13.70 4.22
C PRO A 85 -8.87 -13.54 5.35
N THR A 86 -10.16 -13.67 5.04
CA THR A 86 -11.26 -13.50 6.02
C THR A 86 -11.29 -14.54 7.13
N GLY A 87 -10.59 -15.67 6.95
CA GLY A 87 -10.38 -16.69 7.99
C GLY A 87 -9.24 -16.37 8.96
N VAL A 88 -8.47 -15.31 8.71
CA VAL A 88 -7.34 -14.89 9.54
C VAL A 88 -7.60 -13.53 10.18
N LEU A 89 -8.12 -12.58 9.40
CA LEU A 89 -8.53 -11.26 9.88
C LEU A 89 -9.98 -10.98 9.51
N THR A 90 -10.71 -10.36 10.43
CA THR A 90 -12.06 -9.88 10.21
C THR A 90 -12.05 -8.50 9.54
N ALA A 91 -13.16 -8.15 8.89
CA ALA A 91 -13.32 -6.81 8.34
C ALA A 91 -13.30 -5.71 9.42
N ALA A 92 -13.74 -6.02 10.65
CA ALA A 92 -13.71 -5.08 11.76
C ALA A 92 -12.28 -4.76 12.18
N GLU A 93 -11.44 -5.78 12.36
CA GLU A 93 -10.01 -5.59 12.73
C GLU A 93 -9.25 -4.79 11.66
N VAL A 94 -9.51 -5.06 10.38
CA VAL A 94 -8.86 -4.32 9.29
C VAL A 94 -9.38 -2.89 9.18
N SER A 95 -10.67 -2.66 9.49
CA SER A 95 -11.23 -1.31 9.54
C SER A 95 -10.63 -0.49 10.69
N GLU A 96 -10.48 -1.09 11.87
CA GLU A 96 -9.81 -0.45 13.01
C GLU A 96 -8.37 -0.08 12.66
N LEU A 97 -7.65 -0.99 11.99
CA LEU A 97 -6.29 -0.70 11.52
C LEU A 97 -6.25 0.45 10.51
N ALA A 98 -7.21 0.52 9.58
CA ALA A 98 -7.30 1.60 8.61
C ALA A 98 -7.57 2.96 9.28
N ASP A 99 -8.41 2.98 10.32
CA ASP A 99 -8.69 4.19 11.10
C ASP A 99 -7.45 4.66 11.89
N LEU A 100 -6.74 3.72 12.52
CA LEU A 100 -5.48 4.01 13.22
C LEU A 100 -4.40 4.50 12.26
N PHE A 101 -4.29 3.90 11.08
CA PHE A 101 -3.35 4.33 10.04
C PHE A 101 -3.65 5.77 9.59
N THR A 102 -4.93 6.08 9.34
CA THR A 102 -5.36 7.44 8.97
C THR A 102 -5.06 8.45 10.08
N THR A 103 -5.32 8.06 11.33
CA THR A 103 -5.00 8.88 12.52
C THR A 103 -3.51 9.17 12.62
N ALA A 104 -2.68 8.14 12.45
CA ALA A 104 -1.22 8.27 12.51
C ALA A 104 -0.69 9.19 11.39
N LEU A 105 -1.16 9.03 10.15
CA LEU A 105 -0.77 9.91 9.05
C LEU A 105 -1.20 11.36 9.29
N THR A 106 -2.39 11.57 9.83
CA THR A 106 -2.89 12.92 10.20
C THR A 106 -2.05 13.56 11.30
N ALA A 107 -1.61 12.76 12.28
CA ALA A 107 -0.71 13.25 13.32
C ALA A 107 0.66 13.62 12.75
N LEU A 108 1.20 12.81 11.83
CA LEU A 108 2.47 13.10 11.16
C LEU A 108 2.41 14.38 10.32
N THR A 109 1.36 14.57 9.51
CA THR A 109 1.19 15.79 8.73
C THR A 109 1.09 17.01 9.64
N THR A 110 0.28 16.94 10.71
CA THR A 110 0.17 18.01 11.71
C THR A 110 1.53 18.33 12.34
N HIS A 111 2.31 17.30 12.70
CA HIS A 111 3.63 17.49 13.29
C HIS A 111 4.61 18.16 12.33
N THR A 112 4.61 17.80 11.04
CA THR A 112 5.48 18.42 10.02
C THR A 112 5.13 19.88 9.71
N HIS A 113 3.93 20.34 10.07
CA HIS A 113 3.52 21.74 9.95
C HIS A 113 3.90 22.59 11.17
N GLN A 114 4.49 22.01 12.21
CA GLN A 114 5.02 22.78 13.35
C GLN A 114 6.38 23.41 12.99
N PRO A 115 6.63 24.67 13.40
CA PRO A 115 7.95 25.26 13.25
C PRO A 115 8.99 24.39 13.98
N HIS A 116 10.09 24.03 13.30
CA HIS A 116 11.25 23.28 13.81
C HIS A 116 11.20 21.73 13.78
N THR A 117 10.31 21.09 13.01
CA THR A 117 10.25 19.61 12.89
C THR A 117 10.71 19.05 11.53
N GLY A 118 11.30 19.89 10.67
CA GLY A 118 12.03 19.41 9.49
C GLY A 118 13.33 18.74 9.93
N GLY A 119 13.48 17.44 9.62
CA GLY A 119 14.73 16.71 9.82
C GLY A 119 15.93 17.45 9.22
N HIS A 120 17.07 17.35 9.91
CA HIS A 120 18.33 18.02 9.60
C HIS A 120 18.81 17.84 8.16
#